data_AF-A0A0F9V3W8-F1
#
_entry.id   AF-A0A0F9V3W8-F1
#
_cell.length_a   1.000
_cell.length_b   1.000
_cell.length_c   1.000
_cell.angle_alpha   90.00
_cell.angle_beta   90.00
_cell.angle_gamma   90.00
#
_symmetry.space_group_name_H-M   'P 1'
#
loop_
_entity.id
_entity.type
_entity.pdbx_description
1 polymer ?
#
loop_
_entity_poly.entity_id
_entity_poly.type
_entity_poly.pdbx_seq_one_letter_code
_entity_poly.pdbx_strand_id
1 'polypeptide(L)'
;MKRTTTPPMLPTNPLAMFDIWKAGVMAFELWSTSLSTITMRNHLWQTQPFFSPKMMQENQKMVTEKLEASMEAGLEMQKALFNSMNGNLAPWWITSQRTMKPYHQRSSANSRRLAK
;
A
#
# COMPACT_ATOMS: atom_id res chain seq x y z
N MET A 1 -30.76 32.16 8.11
CA MET A 1 -29.42 31.64 8.45
C MET A 1 -29.18 30.35 7.68
N LYS A 2 -28.24 30.32 6.74
CA LYS A 2 -27.79 29.06 6.11
C LYS A 2 -27.06 28.27 7.18
N ARG A 3 -27.57 27.09 7.55
CA ARG A 3 -26.88 26.16 8.45
C ARG A 3 -25.59 25.74 7.77
N THR A 4 -24.45 26.24 8.27
CA THR A 4 -23.14 25.71 7.93
C THR A 4 -23.04 24.36 8.62
N THR A 5 -23.52 23.31 7.96
CA THR A 5 -23.35 21.94 8.43
C THR A 5 -21.87 21.62 8.27
N THR A 6 -21.11 21.73 9.36
CA THR A 6 -19.76 21.20 9.41
C THR A 6 -19.83 19.70 9.12
N PRO A 7 -19.08 19.18 8.13
CA PRO A 7 -19.03 17.74 7.91
C PRO A 7 -18.52 17.07 9.20
N PRO A 8 -19.10 15.92 9.60
CA PRO A 8 -18.68 15.25 10.82
C PRO A 8 -17.21 14.84 10.71
N MET A 9 -16.38 15.27 11.67
CA MET A 9 -14.94 14.99 11.72
C MET A 9 -14.59 13.50 11.87
N LEU A 10 -15.58 12.66 12.22
CA LEU A 10 -15.45 11.22 12.36
C LEU A 10 -16.63 10.52 11.66
N PRO A 11 -16.41 9.33 11.05
CA PRO A 11 -17.50 8.55 10.51
C PRO A 11 -18.46 8.18 11.65
N THR A 12 -19.68 8.70 11.61
CA THR A 12 -20.71 8.40 12.62
C THR A 12 -21.42 7.08 12.34
N ASN A 13 -21.16 6.46 11.18
CA ASN A 13 -21.74 5.18 10.79
C ASN A 13 -20.80 4.02 11.20
N PRO A 14 -21.27 3.08 12.05
CA PRO A 14 -20.44 1.94 12.50
C PRO A 14 -19.93 1.06 11.36
N LEU A 15 -20.68 0.96 10.25
CA LEU A 15 -20.24 0.21 9.06
C LEU A 15 -19.06 0.90 8.36
N ALA A 16 -19.08 2.23 8.27
CA ALA A 16 -17.99 3.00 7.68
C ALA A 16 -16.73 2.93 8.54
N MET A 17 -16.87 2.96 9.87
CA MET A 17 -15.74 2.73 10.79
C MET A 17 -15.12 1.34 10.60
N PHE A 18 -15.95 0.31 10.46
CA PHE A 18 -15.46 -1.05 10.25
C PHE A 18 -14.75 -1.22 8.89
N ASP A 19 -15.23 -0.53 7.85
CA ASP A 19 -14.57 -0.52 6.54
C ASP A 19 -13.22 0.18 6.56
N ILE A 20 -13.11 1.32 7.25
CA ILE A 20 -11.81 1.99 7.48
C ILE A 20 -10.87 1.09 8.27
N TRP A 21 -11.37 0.41 9.31
CA TRP A 21 -10.54 -0.51 10.09
C TRP A 21 -9.98 -1.65 9.23
N LYS A 22 -10.82 -2.31 8.41
CA LYS A 22 -10.36 -3.35 7.48
C LYS A 22 -9.34 -2.82 6.47
N ALA A 23 -9.58 -1.64 5.93
CA ALA A 23 -8.65 -0.98 5.02
C ALA A 23 -7.30 -0.68 5.71
N GLY A 24 -7.35 -0.25 6.97
CA GLY A 24 -6.16 -0.03 7.81
C GLY A 24 -5.37 -1.30 8.09
N VAL A 25 -6.04 -2.41 8.41
CA VAL A 25 -5.38 -3.72 8.59
C VAL A 25 -4.69 -4.16 7.30
N MET A 26 -5.36 -4.06 6.16
CA MET A 26 -4.76 -4.37 4.86
C MET A 26 -3.54 -3.49 4.57
N ALA A 27 -3.61 -2.17 4.82
CA ALA A 27 -2.48 -1.28 4.62
C ALA A 27 -1.29 -1.64 5.52
N PHE A 28 -1.56 -1.99 6.78
CA PHE A 28 -0.53 -2.44 7.73
C PHE A 28 0.16 -3.72 7.24
N GLU A 29 -0.58 -4.71 6.75
CA GLU A 29 -0.02 -5.93 6.18
C GLU A 29 0.84 -5.66 4.93
N LEU A 30 0.38 -4.76 4.05
CA LEU A 30 1.13 -4.39 2.84
C LEU A 30 2.43 -3.65 3.16
N TRP A 31 2.39 -2.70 4.09
CA TRP A 31 3.57 -1.95 4.50
C TRP A 31 4.56 -2.81 5.28
N SER A 32 4.10 -3.63 6.23
CA SER A 32 4.97 -4.55 6.97
C SER A 32 5.66 -5.54 6.03
N THR A 33 4.94 -6.11 5.07
CA THR A 33 5.51 -7.00 4.05
C THR A 33 6.54 -6.28 3.19
N SER A 34 6.24 -5.05 2.77
CA SER A 34 7.15 -4.24 1.94
C SER A 34 8.42 -3.88 2.70
N LEU A 35 8.30 -3.42 3.95
CA LEU A 35 9.44 -3.10 4.81
C LEU A 35 10.30 -4.33 5.10
N SER A 36 9.68 -5.48 5.41
CA SER A 36 10.42 -6.74 5.61
C SER A 36 11.20 -7.13 4.35
N THR A 37 10.60 -6.94 3.17
CA THR A 37 11.29 -7.23 1.89
C THR A 37 12.48 -6.29 1.69
N ILE A 38 12.31 -5.00 1.97
CA ILE A 38 13.39 -4.00 1.86
C ILE A 38 14.52 -4.32 2.82
N THR A 39 14.22 -4.64 4.08
CA THR A 39 15.22 -5.03 5.08
C THR A 39 15.97 -6.28 4.65
N MET A 40 15.29 -7.31 4.13
CA MET A 40 15.94 -8.52 3.66
C MET A 40 16.87 -8.24 2.47
N ARG A 41 16.46 -7.35 1.54
CA ARG A 41 17.29 -6.95 0.40
C ARG A 41 18.50 -6.10 0.82
N ASN A 42 18.32 -5.18 1.77
CA ASN A 42 19.41 -4.43 2.38
C ASN A 42 20.38 -5.33 3.15
N HIS A 43 19.89 -6.37 3.82
CA HIS A 43 20.76 -7.33 4.51
C HIS A 43 21.56 -8.18 3.53
N LEU A 44 20.96 -8.60 2.41
CA LEU A 44 21.68 -9.26 1.32
C LEU A 44 22.81 -8.39 0.77
N TRP A 45 22.63 -7.07 0.73
CA TRP A 45 23.69 -6.14 0.34
C TRP A 45 24.89 -6.14 1.30
N GLN A 46 24.68 -6.46 2.57
CA GLN A 46 25.74 -6.45 3.58
C GLN A 46 26.47 -7.79 3.70
N THR A 47 25.83 -8.89 3.30
CA THR A 47 26.27 -10.25 3.64
C THR A 47 26.72 -11.10 2.47
N GLN A 48 26.31 -10.77 1.23
CA GLN A 48 26.68 -11.53 0.04
C GLN A 48 27.64 -10.72 -0.84
N PRO A 49 28.75 -11.31 -1.33
CA PRO A 49 29.63 -10.60 -2.24
C PRO A 49 28.88 -10.31 -3.55
N PHE A 50 28.87 -9.05 -3.96
CA PHE A 50 28.19 -8.60 -5.18
C PHE A 50 28.96 -9.03 -6.43
N PHE A 51 28.76 -10.27 -6.88
CA PHE A 51 29.45 -10.75 -8.07
C PHE A 51 28.86 -10.21 -9.39
N SER A 52 27.72 -9.50 -9.36
CA SER A 52 27.04 -9.00 -10.56
C SER A 52 26.42 -7.61 -10.38
N PRO A 53 26.88 -6.59 -11.12
CA PRO A 53 26.25 -5.27 -11.18
C PRO A 53 24.76 -5.33 -11.58
N LYS A 54 24.38 -6.31 -12.41
CA LYS A 54 22.98 -6.50 -12.85
C LYS A 54 22.06 -6.86 -11.68
N MET A 55 22.53 -7.71 -10.76
CA MET A 55 21.76 -8.09 -9.57
C MET A 55 21.57 -6.92 -8.60
N MET A 56 22.57 -6.03 -8.50
CA MET A 56 22.47 -4.84 -7.66
C MET A 56 21.43 -3.85 -8.21
N GLN A 57 21.43 -3.60 -9.52
CA GLN A 57 20.43 -2.76 -10.18
C GLN A 57 19.01 -3.34 -10.04
N GLU A 58 18.85 -4.66 -10.20
CA GLU A 58 17.53 -5.29 -10.03
C GLU A 58 17.05 -5.23 -8.57
N ASN A 59 17.93 -5.40 -7.59
CA ASN A 59 17.58 -5.24 -6.18
C ASN A 59 17.14 -3.79 -5.86
N GLN A 60 17.88 -2.79 -6.37
CA GLN A 60 17.51 -1.38 -6.20
C GLN A 60 16.14 -1.10 -6.84
N LYS A 61 15.92 -1.59 -8.07
CA LYS A 61 14.65 -1.47 -8.76
C LYS A 61 13.50 -2.09 -7.95
N MET A 62 13.71 -3.27 -7.38
CA MET A 62 12.71 -3.93 -6.54
C MET A 62 12.38 -3.14 -5.28
N VAL A 63 13.37 -2.53 -4.62
CA VAL A 63 13.14 -1.67 -3.45
C VAL A 63 12.30 -0.45 -3.86
N THR A 64 12.64 0.21 -4.97
CA THR A 64 11.88 1.35 -5.50
C THR A 64 10.44 0.96 -5.83
N GLU A 65 10.23 -0.16 -6.53
CA GLU A 65 8.87 -0.66 -6.86
C GLU A 65 8.04 -0.94 -5.59
N LYS A 66 8.67 -1.40 -4.49
CA LYS A 66 7.99 -1.62 -3.20
C LYS A 66 7.63 -0.31 -2.50
N LEU A 67 8.48 0.71 -2.59
CA LEU A 67 8.19 2.05 -2.07
C LEU A 67 7.04 2.72 -2.84
N GLU A 68 7.07 2.67 -4.17
CA GLU A 68 6.00 3.20 -5.02
C GLU A 68 4.66 2.52 -4.73
N ALA A 69 4.64 1.18 -4.64
CA ALA A 69 3.44 0.44 -4.29
C ALA A 69 2.92 0.81 -2.89
N SER A 70 3.82 1.08 -1.94
CA SER A 70 3.46 1.52 -0.59
C SER A 70 2.85 2.92 -0.58
N MET A 71 3.35 3.84 -1.41
CA MET A 71 2.78 5.18 -1.57
C MET A 71 1.40 5.14 -2.22
N GLU A 72 1.23 4.35 -3.28
CA GLU A 72 -0.08 4.18 -3.94
C GLU A 72 -1.12 3.58 -2.99
N ALA A 73 -0.75 2.57 -2.21
CA ALA A 73 -1.61 2.01 -1.17
C ALA A 73 -2.01 3.08 -0.14
N GLY A 74 -1.07 3.89 0.32
CA GLY A 74 -1.32 5.00 1.23
C GLY A 74 -2.27 6.06 0.65
N LEU A 75 -2.14 6.39 -0.64
CA LEU A 75 -3.03 7.33 -1.31
C LEU A 75 -4.47 6.80 -1.42
N GLU A 76 -4.64 5.52 -1.74
CA GLU A 76 -5.98 4.91 -1.75
C GLU A 76 -6.61 4.88 -0.35
N MET A 77 -5.81 4.66 0.70
CA MET A 77 -6.28 4.76 2.09
C MET A 77 -6.70 6.17 2.47
N GLN A 78 -5.90 7.18 2.11
CA GLN A 78 -6.25 8.58 2.35
C GLN A 78 -7.56 8.95 1.65
N LYS A 79 -7.74 8.54 0.39
CA LYS A 79 -9.01 8.75 -0.34
C LYS A 79 -10.18 8.08 0.37
N ALA A 80 -10.03 6.85 0.84
CA ALA A 80 -11.09 6.15 1.58
C ALA A 80 -11.45 6.88 2.88
N LEU A 81 -10.46 7.37 3.62
CA LEU A 81 -10.66 8.15 4.83
C LEU A 81 -11.38 9.47 4.56
N PHE A 82 -10.92 10.24 3.56
CA PHE A 82 -11.55 11.51 3.18
C PHE A 82 -12.99 11.32 2.70
N ASN A 83 -13.25 10.29 1.89
CA ASN A 83 -14.60 9.96 1.47
C ASN A 83 -15.49 9.65 2.68
N SER A 84 -15.00 8.82 3.60
CA SER A 84 -15.74 8.48 4.80
C SER A 84 -15.99 9.68 5.74
N MET A 85 -15.04 10.62 5.85
CA MET A 85 -15.21 11.86 6.63
C MET A 85 -16.25 12.80 5.99
N ASN A 86 -16.33 12.83 4.66
CA ASN A 86 -17.33 13.61 3.93
C ASN A 86 -18.72 12.96 3.89
N GLY A 87 -18.91 11.83 4.59
CA GLY A 87 -20.17 11.09 4.60
C GLY A 87 -20.40 10.20 3.38
N ASN A 88 -19.43 10.10 2.47
CA ASN A 88 -19.48 9.17 1.34
C ASN A 88 -19.09 7.77 1.81
N LEU A 89 -19.80 6.75 1.33
CA LEU A 89 -19.39 5.37 1.50
C LEU A 89 -18.09 5.11 0.70
N ALA A 90 -17.07 4.61 1.40
CA ALA A 90 -15.85 4.10 0.78
C ALA A 90 -15.70 2.61 1.13
N PRO A 91 -16.40 1.71 0.40
CA PRO A 91 -16.42 0.30 0.73
C PRO A 91 -15.02 -0.31 0.71
N TRP A 92 -14.68 -1.04 1.76
CA TRP A 92 -13.34 -1.62 1.92
C TRP A 92 -12.93 -2.46 0.71
N TRP A 93 -13.85 -3.24 0.11
CA TRP A 93 -13.54 -4.11 -1.02
C TRP A 93 -13.14 -3.35 -2.29
N ILE A 94 -13.72 -2.16 -2.53
CA ILE A 94 -13.34 -1.31 -3.67
C ILE A 94 -11.93 -0.78 -3.45
N THR A 95 -11.66 -0.28 -2.25
CA THR A 95 -10.35 0.23 -1.87
C THR A 95 -9.29 -0.86 -1.96
N SER A 96 -9.59 -2.05 -1.41
CA SER A 96 -8.72 -3.23 -1.51
C SER A 96 -8.45 -3.64 -2.95
N GLN A 97 -9.46 -3.65 -3.81
CA GLN A 97 -9.27 -4.02 -5.22
C GLN A 97 -8.37 -3.01 -5.95
N ARG A 98 -8.54 -1.70 -5.67
CA ARG A 98 -7.71 -0.62 -6.23
C ARG A 98 -6.26 -0.71 -5.76
N THR A 99 -6.03 -1.08 -4.51
CA THR A 99 -4.68 -1.27 -3.95
C THR A 99 -4.03 -2.59 -4.42
N MET A 100 -4.77 -3.70 -4.40
CA MET A 100 -4.20 -5.03 -4.63
C MET A 100 -3.95 -5.34 -6.10
N LYS A 101 -4.73 -4.78 -7.03
CA LYS A 101 -4.53 -5.00 -8.47
C LYS A 101 -3.14 -4.55 -8.97
N PRO A 102 -2.69 -3.30 -8.74
CA PRO A 102 -1.35 -2.88 -9.14
C PRO A 102 -0.26 -3.61 -8.34
N TYR A 103 -0.50 -3.88 -7.04
CA TYR A 103 0.43 -4.67 -6.21
C TYR A 103 0.69 -6.06 -6.80
N HIS A 104 -0.37 -6.79 -7.17
CA HIS A 104 -0.27 -8.12 -7.76
C HIS A 104 0.43 -8.11 -9.12
N GLN A 105 0.17 -7.11 -9.96
CA GLN A 105 0.84 -6.93 -11.25
C GLN A 105 2.35 -6.75 -11.08
N ARG A 106 2.77 -5.86 -10.17
CA ARG A 106 4.19 -5.63 -9.86
C ARG A 106 4.85 -6.86 -9.26
N SER A 107 4.18 -7.53 -8.32
CA SER A 107 4.70 -8.76 -7.72
C SER A 107 4.91 -9.85 -8.76
N SER A 108 3.97 -10.03 -9.68
CA SER A 108 4.08 -11.01 -10.76
C SER A 108 5.19 -10.67 -11.75
N ALA A 109 5.35 -9.38 -12.09
CA ALA A 109 6.46 -8.92 -12.93
C ALA A 109 7.82 -9.17 -12.27
N ASN A 110 7.92 -8.91 -10.96
CA ASN A 110 9.11 -9.15 -10.17
C ASN A 110 9.50 -10.63 -10.16
N SER A 111 8.56 -11.53 -9.84
CA SER A 111 8.80 -12.98 -9.88
C SER A 111 9.28 -13.45 -11.25
N ARG A 112 8.73 -12.91 -12.34
CA ARG A 112 9.18 -13.23 -13.71
C ARG A 112 10.61 -12.76 -14.02
N ARG A 113 11.09 -11.68 -13.40
CA ARG A 113 12.47 -11.20 -13.58
C ARG A 113 13.46 -12.01 -12.77
N LEU A 114 13.06 -12.46 -11.58
CA LEU A 114 13.88 -13.32 -10.71
C LEU A 114 13.98 -14.77 -11.19
N ALA A 115 13.01 -15.24 -11.98
CA ALA A 115 13.01 -16.59 -12.54
C ALA A 115 13.82 -16.73 -13.84
N LYS A 116 14.43 -15.64 -14.34
CA LYS A 116 15.30 -15.61 -15.53
C LYS A 116 16.75 -15.54 -15.12
#